data_AF-A0A1B8FTQ9-F1
#
_entry.id   AF-A0A1B8FTQ9-F1
#
_cell.length_a   1.000
_cell.length_b   1.000
_cell.length_c   1.000
_cell.angle_alpha   90.00
_cell.angle_beta   90.00
_cell.angle_gamma   90.00
#
_symmetry.space_group_name_H-M   'P 1'
#
loop_
_entity.id
_entity.type
_entity.pdbx_description
1 polymer ?
#
loop_
_entity_poly.entity_id
_entity_poly.type
_entity_poly.pdbx_seq_one_letter_code
_entity_poly.pdbx_strand_id
1 'polypeptide(L)'
;MTVNIIVGILSISPPRSIQTRGGSAVEIVELLVGDDTRSGFGINCWLPLNVVSRPTGGHPNLRSSLSGLRPQDIILVRNVALTSFRGEVYGQSLRCDVTKADLLFRNRIDREDERGCYSVRDLNTTIGSDIHPQVAKTIRVREWVLRFVGHGAGAMRRTDEGKVEVVDEKLPPDTQ
;
A
#
# COMPACT_ATOMS: atom_id res chain seq x y z
N MET A 1 20.02 -3.75 6.29
CA MET A 1 19.91 -3.30 4.89
C MET A 1 18.65 -2.46 4.75
N THR A 2 18.68 -1.38 3.97
CA THR A 2 17.52 -0.55 3.66
C THR A 2 17.22 -0.59 2.16
N VAL A 3 15.94 -0.54 1.80
CA VAL A 3 15.47 -0.57 0.40
C VAL A 3 14.38 0.45 0.17
N ASN A 4 14.21 0.83 -1.10
CA ASN A 4 13.05 1.57 -1.58
C ASN A 4 12.19 0.61 -2.40
N ILE A 5 10.88 0.58 -2.15
CA ILE A 5 9.98 -0.40 -2.76
C ILE A 5 8.73 0.27 -3.31
N ILE A 6 8.28 -0.21 -4.47
CA ILE A 6 7.01 0.18 -5.10
C ILE A 6 6.09 -1.03 -5.04
N VAL A 7 4.97 -0.88 -4.35
CA VAL A 7 4.09 -2.00 -3.97
C VAL A 7 2.63 -1.54 -3.96
N GLY A 8 1.73 -2.48 -4.18
CA GLY A 8 0.29 -2.31 -3.98
C GLY A 8 -0.10 -2.67 -2.55
N ILE A 9 -0.98 -1.89 -1.94
CA ILE A 9 -1.54 -2.16 -0.61
C ILE A 9 -2.62 -3.24 -0.72
N LEU A 10 -2.46 -4.31 0.07
CA LEU A 10 -3.46 -5.37 0.21
C LEU A 10 -4.38 -5.10 1.39
N SER A 11 -3.80 -4.73 2.53
CA SER A 11 -4.55 -4.33 3.70
C SER A 11 -3.72 -3.42 4.61
N ILE A 12 -4.43 -2.67 5.44
CA ILE A 12 -3.85 -1.80 6.46
C ILE A 12 -4.48 -2.24 7.78
N SER A 13 -3.65 -2.72 8.71
CA SER A 13 -4.14 -3.08 10.03
C SER A 13 -4.48 -1.83 10.85
N PRO A 14 -5.49 -1.89 11.72
CA PRO A 14 -5.79 -0.80 12.64
C PRO A 14 -4.56 -0.40 13.46
N PRO A 15 -4.32 0.91 13.68
CA PRO A 15 -3.20 1.35 14.50
C PRO A 15 -3.26 0.77 15.91
N ARG A 16 -2.12 0.25 16.41
CA ARG A 16 -2.00 -0.34 17.76
C ARG A 16 -1.04 0.47 18.61
N SER A 17 -1.52 0.97 19.74
CA SER A 17 -0.67 1.60 20.75
C SER A 17 0.09 0.54 21.55
N ILE A 18 1.39 0.74 21.73
CA ILE A 18 2.26 -0.12 22.51
C ILE A 18 3.16 0.69 23.44
N GLN A 19 3.42 0.14 24.61
CA GLN A 19 4.44 0.64 25.52
C GLN A 19 5.74 -0.10 25.26
N THR A 20 6.76 0.62 24.84
CA THR A 20 8.10 0.05 24.68
C THR A 20 8.73 -0.19 26.04
N ARG A 21 9.69 -1.12 26.12
CA ARG A 21 10.43 -1.40 27.37
C ARG A 21 11.15 -0.16 27.95
N GLY A 22 11.44 0.83 27.12
CA GLY A 22 12.02 2.11 27.53
C GLY A 22 11.01 3.15 28.00
N GLY A 23 9.75 2.77 28.27
CA GLY A 23 8.70 3.65 28.77
C GLY A 23 8.12 4.62 27.74
N SER A 24 8.57 4.53 26.47
CA SER A 24 8.01 5.35 25.39
C SER A 24 6.78 4.68 24.80
N ALA A 25 5.68 5.43 24.70
CA ALA A 25 4.50 5.02 23.96
C ALA A 25 4.73 5.26 22.46
N VAL A 26 4.51 4.21 21.66
CA VAL A 26 4.51 4.32 20.19
C VAL A 26 3.27 3.64 19.63
N GLU A 27 2.88 4.02 18.43
CA GLU A 27 1.80 3.39 17.68
C GLU A 27 2.40 2.61 16.51
N ILE A 28 1.87 1.44 16.23
CA ILE A 28 2.27 0.62 15.08
C ILE A 28 1.10 0.53 14.11
N VAL A 29 1.37 0.82 12.83
CA VAL A 29 0.49 0.50 11.71
C VAL A 29 1.18 -0.57 10.88
N GLU A 30 0.49 -1.67 10.58
CA GLU A 30 1.03 -2.75 9.75
C GLU A 30 0.41 -2.66 8.35
N LEU A 31 1.26 -2.58 7.33
CA LEU A 31 0.86 -2.64 5.94
C LEU A 31 1.13 -4.04 5.41
N LEU A 32 0.13 -4.68 4.85
CA LEU A 32 0.32 -5.88 4.03
C LEU A 32 0.35 -5.44 2.57
N VAL A 33 1.45 -5.74 1.88
CA VAL A 33 1.68 -5.27 0.52
C VAL A 33 2.08 -6.40 -0.43
N GLY A 34 2.03 -6.13 -1.72
CA GLY A 34 2.50 -7.04 -2.77
C GLY A 34 2.83 -6.33 -4.07
N ASP A 35 3.48 -7.05 -4.98
CA ASP A 35 3.82 -6.59 -6.32
C ASP A 35 3.69 -7.72 -7.36
N ASP A 36 4.13 -7.46 -8.59
CA ASP A 36 4.14 -8.43 -9.69
C ASP A 36 4.99 -9.69 -9.44
N THR A 37 5.81 -9.71 -8.38
CA THR A 37 6.73 -10.80 -8.05
C THR A 37 6.28 -11.62 -6.83
N ARG A 38 5.75 -10.96 -5.79
CA ARG A 38 5.32 -11.63 -4.56
C ARG A 38 4.29 -10.79 -3.80
N SER A 39 3.38 -11.45 -3.12
CA SER A 39 2.44 -10.85 -2.17
C SER A 39 2.73 -11.25 -0.73
N GLY A 40 2.06 -10.59 0.22
CA GLY A 40 2.12 -10.95 1.63
C GLY A 40 3.34 -10.39 2.36
N PHE A 41 4.00 -9.37 1.80
CA PHE A 41 5.12 -8.71 2.46
C PHE A 41 4.58 -7.73 3.51
N GLY A 42 4.94 -7.93 4.78
CA GLY A 42 4.51 -7.07 5.88
C GLY A 42 5.49 -5.92 6.14
N ILE A 43 4.99 -4.69 6.27
CA ILE A 43 5.77 -3.52 6.67
C ILE A 43 5.20 -2.95 7.98
N ASN A 44 6.02 -2.93 9.02
CA ASN A 44 5.64 -2.37 10.32
C ASN A 44 6.08 -0.89 10.39
N CYS A 45 5.11 0.01 10.41
CA CYS A 45 5.31 1.44 10.54
C CYS A 45 5.20 1.86 12.01
N TRP A 46 6.32 2.21 12.61
CA TRP A 46 6.44 2.69 13.99
C TRP A 46 6.26 4.21 14.03
N LEU A 47 5.14 4.67 14.55
CA LEU A 47 4.74 6.06 14.63
C LEU A 47 4.89 6.57 16.08
N PRO A 48 5.63 7.65 16.33
CA PRO A 48 5.67 8.25 17.66
C PRO A 48 4.30 8.83 18.03
N LEU A 49 3.86 8.65 19.28
CA LEU A 49 2.61 9.23 19.81
C LEU A 49 2.78 10.70 20.26
N ASN A 50 3.98 11.08 20.73
CA ASN A 50 4.17 12.31 21.52
C ASN A 50 5.19 13.30 20.93
N VAL A 51 5.53 13.22 19.64
CA VAL A 51 6.56 14.08 19.07
C VAL A 51 5.89 15.19 18.28
N VAL A 52 5.99 16.43 18.80
CA VAL A 52 5.79 17.66 18.02
C VAL A 52 6.59 17.49 16.74
N SER A 53 5.88 17.30 15.63
CA SER A 53 6.50 17.12 14.32
C SER A 53 7.34 18.37 14.05
N ARG A 54 8.66 18.30 14.21
CA ARG A 54 9.52 19.34 13.66
C ARG A 54 9.36 19.24 12.14
N PRO A 55 8.92 20.30 11.45
CA PRO A 55 8.80 20.27 10.00
C PRO A 55 10.19 20.05 9.41
N THR A 56 10.46 18.82 8.98
CA THR A 56 11.72 18.44 8.33
C THR A 56 11.49 18.50 6.82
N GLY A 57 11.50 19.73 6.28
CA GLY A 57 11.25 19.97 4.86
C GLY A 57 9.81 19.69 4.44
N GLY A 58 9.42 20.13 3.25
CA GLY A 58 8.03 20.13 2.77
C GLY A 58 7.39 18.76 2.48
N HIS A 59 7.93 17.65 3.00
CA HIS A 59 7.31 16.32 2.85
C HIS A 59 6.42 16.02 4.06
N PRO A 60 5.20 15.45 3.85
CA PRO A 60 4.38 14.96 4.95
C PRO A 60 5.15 13.95 5.81
N ASN A 61 4.87 13.95 7.11
CA ASN A 61 5.40 12.93 8.01
C ASN A 61 4.74 11.57 7.67
N LEU A 62 5.39 10.46 8.07
CA LEU A 62 4.90 9.11 7.75
C LEU A 62 3.46 8.88 8.22
N ARG A 63 3.06 9.42 9.40
CA ARG A 63 1.69 9.31 9.90
C ARG A 63 0.67 9.93 8.93
N SER A 64 0.93 11.14 8.47
CA SER A 64 0.08 11.84 7.50
C SER A 64 0.08 11.14 6.15
N SER A 65 1.23 10.64 5.68
CA SER A 65 1.29 9.85 4.44
C SER A 65 0.49 8.56 4.49
N LEU A 66 0.42 7.90 5.67
CA LEU A 66 -0.38 6.69 5.84
C LEU A 66 -1.87 6.99 6.04
N SER A 67 -2.19 8.17 6.56
CA SER A 67 -3.56 8.64 6.73
C SER A 67 -4.21 8.85 5.35
N GLY A 68 -5.31 8.12 5.09
CA GLY A 68 -6.03 8.22 3.83
C GLY A 68 -5.57 7.24 2.75
N LEU A 69 -4.48 6.47 2.97
CA LEU A 69 -4.18 5.31 2.15
C LEU A 69 -5.25 4.23 2.32
N ARG A 70 -5.48 3.46 1.27
CA ARG A 70 -6.46 2.38 1.24
C ARG A 70 -5.95 1.17 0.46
N PRO A 71 -6.58 -0.01 0.62
CA PRO A 71 -6.30 -1.14 -0.26
C PRO A 71 -6.38 -0.75 -1.74
N GLN A 72 -5.55 -1.40 -2.56
CA GLN A 72 -5.34 -1.13 -4.00
C GLN A 72 -4.55 0.13 -4.35
N ASP A 73 -4.21 0.99 -3.38
CA ASP A 73 -3.27 2.06 -3.64
C ASP A 73 -1.88 1.52 -3.95
N ILE A 74 -1.17 2.19 -4.85
CA ILE A 74 0.22 1.88 -5.18
C ILE A 74 1.10 2.96 -4.57
N ILE A 75 2.02 2.54 -3.72
CA ILE A 75 2.86 3.44 -2.94
C ILE A 75 4.35 3.18 -3.21
N LEU A 76 5.13 4.25 -3.11
CA LEU A 76 6.58 4.17 -2.95
C LEU A 76 6.88 4.30 -1.47
N VAL A 77 7.50 3.29 -0.88
CA VAL A 77 8.03 3.37 0.49
C VAL A 77 9.54 3.47 0.42
N ARG A 78 10.08 4.58 0.91
CA ARG A 78 11.51 4.89 0.92
C ARG A 78 12.12 4.51 2.26
N ASN A 79 13.36 4.04 2.24
CA ASN A 79 14.15 3.72 3.42
C ASN A 79 13.48 2.69 4.35
N VAL A 80 12.96 1.61 3.79
CA VAL A 80 12.42 0.47 4.55
C VAL A 80 13.57 -0.40 5.02
N ALA A 81 13.69 -0.64 6.33
CA ALA A 81 14.64 -1.60 6.86
C ALA A 81 14.10 -3.02 6.69
N LEU A 82 14.92 -3.91 6.12
CA LEU A 82 14.57 -5.32 6.02
C LEU A 82 15.11 -6.10 7.23
N THR A 83 14.25 -6.92 7.81
CA THR A 83 14.57 -7.86 8.89
C THR A 83 14.04 -9.25 8.56
N SER A 84 14.64 -10.29 9.13
CA SER A 84 14.18 -11.67 9.00
C SER A 84 13.81 -12.25 10.35
N PHE A 85 12.65 -12.87 10.46
CA PHE A 85 12.22 -13.58 11.67
C PHE A 85 11.50 -14.86 11.29
N ARG A 86 11.91 -15.99 11.89
CA ARG A 86 11.33 -17.32 11.62
C ARG A 86 11.27 -17.70 10.13
N GLY A 87 12.29 -17.34 9.36
CA GLY A 87 12.37 -17.64 7.93
C GLY A 87 11.61 -16.68 7.02
N GLU A 88 10.86 -15.73 7.59
CA GLU A 88 10.12 -14.72 6.83
C GLU A 88 10.82 -13.36 6.87
N VAL A 89 10.72 -12.60 5.78
CA VAL A 89 11.31 -11.26 5.65
C VAL A 89 10.21 -10.21 5.84
N TYR A 90 10.49 -9.23 6.69
CA TYR A 90 9.59 -8.13 7.01
C TYR A 90 10.27 -6.78 6.78
N GLY A 91 9.47 -5.78 6.43
CA GLY A 91 9.86 -4.38 6.40
C GLY A 91 9.58 -3.71 7.74
N GLN A 92 10.42 -2.75 8.12
CA GLN A 92 10.19 -1.87 9.26
C GLN A 92 10.53 -0.44 8.89
N SER A 93 9.70 0.50 9.36
CA SER A 93 10.06 1.92 9.27
C SER A 93 11.20 2.25 10.23
N LEU A 94 12.00 3.22 9.82
CA LEU A 94 13.08 3.79 10.62
C LEU A 94 12.55 4.93 11.50
N ARG A 95 13.26 5.18 12.60
CA ARG A 95 12.96 6.29 13.52
C ARG A 95 13.20 7.66 12.85
N CYS A 96 12.76 8.72 13.52
CA CYS A 96 13.02 10.11 13.12
C CYS A 96 12.49 10.46 11.72
N ASP A 97 11.40 9.82 11.30
CA ASP A 97 10.69 10.13 10.05
C ASP A 97 11.57 9.99 8.79
N VAL A 98 12.56 9.08 8.85
CA VAL A 98 13.45 8.76 7.72
C VAL A 98 12.72 7.93 6.66
N THR A 99 11.85 7.01 7.08
CA THR A 99 11.00 6.26 6.15
C THR A 99 9.87 7.15 5.65
N LYS A 100 9.74 7.27 4.33
CA LYS A 100 8.70 8.07 3.67
C LYS A 100 7.77 7.17 2.87
N ALA A 101 6.50 7.52 2.79
CA ALA A 101 5.52 6.86 1.95
C ALA A 101 4.87 7.90 1.02
N ASP A 102 4.84 7.60 -0.27
CA ASP A 102 4.29 8.48 -1.30
C ASP A 102 3.28 7.70 -2.14
N LEU A 103 2.08 8.27 -2.34
CA LEU A 103 1.05 7.69 -3.20
C LEU A 103 1.44 7.87 -4.67
N LEU A 104 1.83 6.79 -5.35
CA LEU A 104 2.18 6.83 -6.76
C LEU A 104 0.95 6.76 -7.66
N PHE A 105 0.01 5.87 -7.34
CA PHE A 105 -1.19 5.68 -8.14
C PHE A 105 -2.36 5.21 -7.28
N ARG A 106 -3.53 5.77 -7.57
CA ARG A 106 -4.82 5.38 -7.00
C ARG A 106 -5.83 5.25 -8.12
N ASN A 107 -6.61 4.17 -8.11
CA ASN A 107 -7.80 4.09 -8.95
C ASN A 107 -8.89 4.95 -8.30
N ARG A 108 -9.15 6.11 -8.89
CA ARG A 108 -10.05 7.11 -8.32
C ARG A 108 -11.50 6.65 -8.42
N ILE A 109 -12.26 6.84 -7.36
CA ILE A 109 -13.70 6.54 -7.33
C ILE A 109 -14.48 7.70 -7.97
N ASP A 110 -14.10 8.94 -7.68
CA ASP A 110 -14.74 10.14 -8.19
C ASP A 110 -13.75 11.28 -8.48
N ARG A 111 -14.28 12.50 -8.70
CA ARG A 111 -13.50 13.71 -9.00
C ARG A 111 -12.89 14.37 -7.78
N GLU A 112 -13.36 14.07 -6.58
CA GLU A 112 -12.87 14.62 -5.31
C GLU A 112 -11.81 13.69 -4.68
N ASP A 113 -11.75 12.44 -5.12
CA ASP A 113 -10.79 11.45 -4.66
C ASP A 113 -9.35 11.90 -4.97
N GLU A 114 -8.49 11.72 -3.97
CA GLU A 114 -7.09 12.13 -4.02
C GLU A 114 -6.36 11.44 -5.19
N ARG A 115 -5.48 12.19 -5.84
CA ARG A 115 -4.69 11.69 -6.96
C ARG A 115 -3.28 11.34 -6.46
N GLY A 116 -2.75 10.21 -6.91
CA GLY A 116 -1.32 9.90 -6.78
C GLY A 116 -0.45 10.71 -7.75
N CYS A 117 0.88 10.51 -7.65
CA CYS A 117 1.85 11.15 -8.55
C CYS A 117 1.58 10.88 -10.03
N TYR A 118 1.03 9.71 -10.36
CA TYR A 118 0.71 9.29 -11.72
C TYR A 118 -0.81 9.10 -11.89
N SER A 119 -1.32 9.55 -13.04
CA SER A 119 -2.66 9.23 -13.52
C SER A 119 -2.65 8.00 -14.43
N VAL A 120 -3.84 7.50 -14.73
CA VAL A 120 -4.03 6.46 -15.76
C VAL A 120 -3.43 6.89 -17.11
N ARG A 121 -3.54 8.17 -17.47
CA ARG A 121 -3.00 8.70 -18.74
C ARG A 121 -1.47 8.65 -18.73
N ASP A 122 -0.84 9.08 -17.65
CA ASP A 122 0.63 9.06 -17.51
C ASP A 122 1.16 7.63 -17.67
N LEU A 123 0.51 6.66 -17.02
CA LEU A 123 0.92 5.26 -17.06
C LEU A 123 0.62 4.56 -18.40
N ASN A 124 -0.43 4.96 -19.12
CA ASN A 124 -0.79 4.36 -20.42
C ASN A 124 -0.01 4.95 -21.60
N THR A 125 0.39 6.22 -21.52
CA THR A 125 1.08 6.93 -22.63
C THR A 125 2.57 6.60 -22.68
N THR A 126 3.10 6.04 -21.60
CA THR A 126 4.52 5.72 -21.45
C THR A 126 4.83 4.41 -22.17
N ILE A 127 5.15 4.49 -23.47
CA ILE A 127 5.53 3.35 -24.33
C ILE A 127 6.90 3.65 -24.96
N GLY A 128 7.90 2.80 -24.75
CA GLY A 128 9.25 2.96 -25.33
C GLY A 128 10.37 2.32 -24.52
N SER A 129 11.61 2.38 -25.02
CA SER A 129 12.80 1.83 -24.36
C SER A 129 13.41 2.75 -23.30
N ASP A 130 13.00 4.02 -23.21
CA ASP A 130 13.53 5.05 -22.30
C ASP A 130 12.56 5.42 -21.17
N ILE A 131 11.83 4.41 -20.66
CA ILE A 131 10.85 4.62 -19.60
C ILE A 131 11.58 4.70 -18.26
N HIS A 132 11.30 5.74 -17.48
CA HIS A 132 11.84 5.88 -16.12
C HIS A 132 11.50 4.62 -15.27
N PRO A 133 12.48 3.97 -14.60
CA PRO A 133 12.26 2.68 -13.94
C PRO A 133 11.13 2.67 -12.90
N GLN A 134 10.93 3.79 -12.19
CA GLN A 134 9.81 3.96 -11.26
C GLN A 134 8.45 3.86 -11.98
N VAL A 135 8.32 4.45 -13.16
CA VAL A 135 7.07 4.40 -13.96
C VAL A 135 6.86 2.98 -14.48
N ALA A 136 7.90 2.36 -15.04
CA ALA A 136 7.84 0.97 -15.51
C ALA A 136 7.44 -0.02 -14.40
N LYS A 137 7.98 0.14 -13.18
CA LYS A 137 7.58 -0.66 -12.03
C LYS A 137 6.15 -0.35 -11.59
N THR A 138 5.75 0.92 -11.57
CA THR A 138 4.38 1.32 -11.21
C THR A 138 3.34 0.73 -12.17
N ILE A 139 3.63 0.69 -13.48
CA ILE A 139 2.76 0.04 -14.49
C ILE A 139 2.56 -1.44 -14.16
N ARG A 140 3.65 -2.19 -13.93
CA ARG A 140 3.59 -3.62 -13.60
C ARG A 140 2.81 -3.89 -12.32
N VAL A 141 3.07 -3.11 -11.26
CA VAL A 141 2.34 -3.23 -10.00
C VAL A 141 0.86 -2.90 -10.19
N ARG A 142 0.53 -1.88 -10.99
CA ARG A 142 -0.87 -1.53 -11.31
C ARG A 142 -1.60 -2.67 -11.99
N GLU A 143 -1.00 -3.25 -13.03
CA GLU A 143 -1.57 -4.41 -13.73
C GLU A 143 -1.77 -5.61 -12.81
N TRP A 144 -0.84 -5.82 -11.86
CA TRP A 144 -0.98 -6.87 -10.86
C TRP A 144 -2.12 -6.56 -9.88
N VAL A 145 -2.16 -5.36 -9.28
CA VAL A 145 -3.21 -4.95 -8.33
C VAL A 145 -4.59 -5.06 -8.96
N LEU A 146 -4.78 -4.56 -10.18
CA LEU A 146 -6.06 -4.61 -10.89
C LEU A 146 -6.52 -6.05 -11.16
N ARG A 147 -5.59 -6.97 -11.41
CA ARG A 147 -5.91 -8.39 -11.64
C ARG A 147 -6.24 -9.14 -10.36
N PHE A 148 -5.49 -8.91 -9.27
CA PHE A 148 -5.49 -9.81 -8.11
C PHE A 148 -6.07 -9.23 -6.82
N VAL A 149 -6.18 -7.91 -6.69
CA VAL A 149 -6.68 -7.23 -5.48
C VAL A 149 -8.07 -6.61 -5.71
N GLY A 150 -8.43 -6.37 -6.97
CA GLY A 150 -9.72 -5.81 -7.41
C GLY A 150 -10.91 -6.77 -7.35
N HIS A 151 -10.68 -8.07 -7.21
CA HIS A 151 -11.74 -9.07 -7.10
C HIS A 151 -11.92 -9.39 -5.62
N GLY A 152 -12.86 -8.70 -4.97
CA GLY A 152 -13.29 -9.01 -3.62
C GLY A 152 -13.61 -10.50 -3.46
N ALA A 153 -13.61 -10.97 -2.22
CA ALA A 153 -13.65 -12.37 -1.77
C ALA A 153 -14.84 -13.25 -2.25
N GLY A 154 -15.53 -12.89 -3.33
CA GLY A 154 -16.57 -13.67 -4.00
C GLY A 154 -16.45 -13.79 -5.54
N ALA A 155 -15.43 -13.22 -6.20
CA ALA A 155 -15.41 -13.19 -7.66
C ALA A 155 -14.35 -14.09 -8.31
N MET A 156 -14.86 -15.12 -9.00
CA MET A 156 -14.28 -15.82 -10.16
C MET A 156 -13.59 -17.17 -9.88
N ARG A 157 -14.40 -18.23 -9.66
CA ARG A 157 -14.03 -19.55 -10.23
C ARG A 157 -14.10 -19.40 -11.74
N ARG A 158 -12.96 -19.46 -12.41
CA ARG A 158 -12.93 -19.70 -13.85
C ARG A 158 -13.43 -21.13 -14.08
N THR A 159 -14.65 -21.29 -14.57
CA THR A 159 -14.99 -22.46 -15.37
C THR A 159 -14.44 -22.25 -16.79
N ASP A 160 -14.05 -23.35 -17.44
CA ASP A 160 -13.27 -23.41 -18.68
C ASP A 160 -13.93 -22.73 -19.91
N GLU A 161 -15.10 -22.13 -19.75
CA GLU A 161 -15.94 -21.61 -20.84
C GLU A 161 -16.08 -20.08 -20.87
N GLY A 162 -15.26 -19.34 -20.11
CA GLY A 162 -15.10 -17.89 -20.31
C GLY A 162 -16.32 -17.00 -20.00
N LYS A 163 -17.34 -17.52 -19.31
CA LYS A 163 -18.52 -16.74 -18.90
C LYS A 163 -18.38 -16.25 -17.46
N VAL A 164 -18.40 -14.93 -17.27
CA VAL A 164 -18.39 -14.30 -15.93
C VAL A 164 -19.83 -14.16 -15.46
N GLU A 165 -20.25 -14.95 -14.48
CA GLU A 165 -21.51 -14.72 -13.77
C GLU A 165 -21.26 -13.89 -12.50
N VAL A 166 -21.92 -12.73 -12.44
CA VAL A 166 -21.99 -11.91 -11.24
C VAL A 166 -23.10 -12.50 -10.38
N VAL A 167 -22.72 -13.14 -9.27
CA VAL A 167 -23.69 -13.61 -8.27
C VAL A 167 -24.21 -12.37 -7.54
N ASP A 168 -25.49 -12.06 -7.74
CA ASP A 168 -26.21 -11.02 -6.99
C ASP A 168 -26.38 -11.49 -5.54
N GLU A 169 -25.46 -11.08 -4.66
CA GLU A 169 -25.56 -11.33 -3.22
C GLU A 169 -26.67 -10.44 -2.63
N LYS A 170 -27.93 -10.92 -2.67
CA LYS A 170 -28.99 -10.33 -1.86
C LYS A 170 -28.78 -10.67 -0.39
N LEU A 171 -28.70 -9.64 0.45
CA LEU A 171 -28.64 -9.77 1.90
C LEU A 171 -29.88 -10.51 2.44
N PRO A 172 -29.74 -11.32 3.51
CA PRO A 172 -30.86 -12.00 4.13
C PRO A 172 -31.88 -11.00 4.70
N PRO A 173 -33.19 -11.35 4.66
CA PRO A 173 -34.29 -10.44 4.96
C PRO A 173 -34.26 -9.88 6.39
N ASP A 174 -33.56 -10.54 7.31
CA ASP A 174 -33.46 -10.18 8.72
C ASP A 174 -32.64 -8.89 8.97
N THR A 175 -32.12 -8.28 7.91
CA THR A 175 -31.34 -7.03 7.93
C THR A 175 -31.96 -5.88 7.12
N GLN A 176 -33.24 -5.98 6.72
CA GLN A 176 -34.00 -4.87 6.11
C GLN A 176 -35.03 -4.25 7.05
#